data_AF-A0AA87ZCU2-F1
#
_entry.id   AF-A0AA87ZCU2-F1
#
_cell.length_a   1.000
_cell.length_b   1.000
_cell.length_c   1.000
_cell.angle_alpha   90.00
_cell.angle_beta   90.00
_cell.angle_gamma   90.00
#
_symmetry.space_group_name_H-M   'P 1'
#
loop_
_entity.id
_entity.type
_entity.pdbx_description
1 polymer ?
#
loop_
_entity_poly.entity_id
_entity_poly.type
_entity_poly.pdbx_seq_one_letter_code
_entity_poly.pdbx_strand_id
1 'polypeptide(L)'
;MMASRCTLAGVEVPIIGNDSVKWTELSLPPSSTAIAIPDSDTNVSIPSICSPLSNDFTSCSAIGDPPIYVTWRIQKSLPNALELLVFCADKEFPRIGLRITFPDALSASAFVCKNELILQVEEQKRIH
;
A
#
# COMPACT_ATOMS: atom_id res chain seq x y z
N MET A 1 36.27 34.59 14.59
CA MET A 1 34.84 34.66 14.23
C MET A 1 34.35 33.22 14.10
N MET A 2 33.75 32.66 15.16
CA MET A 2 33.18 31.30 15.11
C MET A 2 31.80 31.40 14.48
N ALA A 3 31.63 30.80 13.31
CA ALA A 3 30.32 30.62 12.70
C ALA A 3 29.51 29.65 13.58
N SER A 4 28.54 30.17 14.33
CA SER A 4 27.55 29.36 15.01
C SER A 4 26.79 28.57 13.96
N ARG A 5 27.01 27.25 13.95
CA ARG A 5 26.26 26.33 13.10
C ARG A 5 24.88 26.20 13.72
N CYS A 6 23.88 26.90 13.17
CA CYS A 6 22.50 26.77 13.62
C CYS A 6 22.02 25.35 13.27
N THR A 7 21.84 24.50 14.28
CA THR A 7 21.20 23.20 14.13
C THR A 7 19.72 23.46 13.84
N LEU A 8 19.30 23.26 12.60
CA LEU A 8 17.89 23.35 12.21
C LEU A 8 17.18 22.12 12.79
N ALA A 9 16.61 22.26 13.99
CA ALA A 9 15.76 21.24 14.58
C ALA A 9 14.42 21.28 13.84
N GLY A 10 14.21 20.33 12.92
CA GLY A 10 12.89 20.13 12.31
C GLY A 10 11.90 19.75 13.40
N VAL A 11 10.78 20.48 13.48
CA VAL A 11 9.65 20.10 14.33
C VAL A 11 8.77 19.18 13.48
N GLU A 12 8.73 17.90 13.85
CA GLU A 12 7.75 16.98 13.28
C GLU A 12 6.35 17.39 13.74
N VAL A 13 5.48 17.75 12.80
CA VAL A 13 4.08 18.07 13.11
C VAL A 13 3.26 16.80 12.88
N PRO A 14 2.57 16.27 13.91
CA PRO A 14 1.70 15.13 13.72
C PRO A 14 0.58 15.52 12.76
N ILE A 15 0.35 14.68 11.75
CA ILE A 15 -0.75 14.91 10.82
C ILE A 15 -2.05 14.49 11.53
N ILE A 16 -2.81 15.48 12.00
CA ILE A 16 -4.03 15.28 12.80
C ILE A 16 -5.17 14.82 11.88
N GLY A 17 -5.82 13.71 12.26
CA GLY A 17 -7.22 13.42 11.92
C GLY A 17 -7.45 12.44 10.76
N ASN A 18 -7.25 11.15 11.02
CA ASN A 18 -7.72 10.05 10.16
C ASN A 18 -9.26 9.94 10.07
N ASP A 19 -9.99 10.65 10.94
CA ASP A 19 -11.45 10.58 11.09
C ASP A 19 -12.23 11.27 9.96
N SER A 20 -11.58 12.12 9.18
CA SER A 20 -12.20 12.83 8.05
C SER A 20 -12.04 12.14 6.68
N VAL A 21 -11.23 11.07 6.60
CA VAL A 21 -10.98 10.37 5.33
C VAL A 21 -12.18 9.55 4.92
N LYS A 22 -12.76 9.86 3.76
CA LYS A 22 -13.75 9.01 3.10
C LYS A 22 -13.05 7.88 2.34
N TRP A 23 -13.26 6.65 2.78
CA TRP A 23 -12.65 5.46 2.17
C TRP A 23 -13.46 4.97 0.97
N THR A 24 -12.76 4.75 -0.14
CA THR A 24 -13.22 3.86 -1.21
C THR A 24 -12.76 2.46 -0.84
N GLU A 25 -13.72 1.54 -0.67
CA GLU A 25 -13.46 0.18 -0.20
C GLU A 25 -13.41 -0.78 -1.40
N LEU A 26 -12.37 -1.61 -1.46
CA LEU A 26 -12.23 -2.72 -2.39
C LEU A 26 -11.98 -3.99 -1.60
N SER A 27 -12.76 -5.04 -1.85
CA SER A 27 -12.55 -6.35 -1.22
C SER A 27 -12.07 -7.34 -2.26
N LEU A 28 -10.98 -8.05 -1.95
CA LEU A 28 -10.49 -9.12 -2.80
C LEU A 28 -11.24 -10.42 -2.50
N PRO A 29 -11.52 -11.24 -3.53
CA PRO A 29 -12.13 -12.55 -3.31
C PRO A 29 -11.16 -13.46 -2.53
N PRO A 30 -11.68 -14.39 -1.73
CA PRO A 30 -10.85 -15.43 -1.12
C PRO A 30 -10.10 -16.21 -2.20
N SER A 31 -8.78 -16.35 -2.04
CA SER A 31 -7.99 -17.21 -2.92
C SER A 31 -8.33 -18.67 -2.62
N SER A 32 -8.80 -19.43 -3.61
CA SER A 32 -8.87 -20.88 -3.51
C SER A 32 -7.47 -21.46 -3.68
N THR A 33 -6.64 -21.43 -2.64
CA THR A 33 -5.44 -22.28 -2.57
C THR A 33 -5.86 -23.70 -2.20
N ALA A 34 -6.57 -24.38 -3.11
CA ALA A 34 -6.76 -25.81 -3.02
C ALA A 34 -5.46 -26.47 -3.49
N ILE A 35 -4.61 -26.89 -2.55
CA ILE A 35 -3.59 -27.89 -2.87
C ILE A 35 -4.35 -29.21 -3.03
N ALA A 36 -4.55 -29.66 -4.27
CA ALA A 36 -5.08 -30.98 -4.53
C ALA A 36 -4.05 -32.02 -4.05
N ILE A 37 -4.26 -32.54 -2.84
CA ILE A 37 -3.62 -33.79 -2.43
C ILE A 37 -4.38 -34.89 -3.19
N PRO A 38 -3.74 -35.65 -4.09
CA PRO A 38 -4.41 -36.78 -4.71
C PRO A 38 -4.75 -37.78 -3.59
N ASP A 39 -6.03 -38.16 -3.52
CA ASP A 39 -6.61 -39.22 -2.68
C ASP A 39 -7.28 -38.84 -1.35
N SER A 40 -7.73 -37.59 -1.15
CA SER A 40 -8.65 -37.29 -0.04
C SER A 40 -9.65 -36.18 -0.36
N ASP A 41 -10.95 -36.50 -0.29
CA ASP A 41 -12.09 -35.57 -0.46
C ASP A 41 -12.19 -34.47 0.62
N THR A 42 -11.20 -34.33 1.48
CA THR A 42 -11.11 -33.22 2.43
C THR A 42 -10.42 -32.01 1.79
N ASN A 43 -11.21 -30.99 1.44
CA ASN A 43 -10.72 -29.63 1.23
C ASN A 43 -10.06 -29.13 2.53
N VAL A 44 -8.74 -29.31 2.65
CA VAL A 44 -7.97 -28.76 3.77
C VAL A 44 -7.69 -27.29 3.48
N SER A 45 -8.45 -26.40 4.13
CA SER A 45 -8.13 -24.97 4.15
C SER A 45 -6.87 -24.77 5.00
N ILE A 46 -5.73 -24.52 4.36
CA ILE A 46 -4.48 -24.20 5.06
C ILE A 46 -4.62 -22.77 5.58
N PRO A 47 -4.51 -22.52 6.90
CA PRO A 47 -4.56 -21.16 7.43
C PRO A 47 -3.37 -20.35 6.91
N SER A 48 -3.64 -19.12 6.49
CA SER A 48 -2.61 -18.18 6.04
C SER A 48 -1.51 -17.99 7.09
N ILE A 49 -0.25 -18.11 6.66
CA ILE A 49 0.95 -18.15 7.51
C ILE A 49 1.52 -16.72 7.68
N CYS A 50 0.67 -15.71 7.81
CA CYS A 50 1.12 -14.37 8.16
C CYS A 50 1.21 -14.23 9.68
N SER A 51 2.42 -14.03 10.20
CA SER A 51 2.63 -13.69 11.61
C SER A 51 1.83 -12.42 11.97
N PRO A 52 1.20 -12.36 13.14
CA PRO A 52 0.41 -11.20 13.55
C PRO A 52 1.28 -9.95 13.56
N LEU A 53 0.73 -8.85 13.05
CA LEU A 53 1.40 -7.58 12.97
C LEU A 53 1.65 -7.02 14.40
N SER A 54 2.92 -6.77 14.75
CA SER A 54 3.28 -6.31 16.10
C SER A 54 2.93 -4.83 16.33
N ASN A 55 3.12 -4.00 15.30
CA ASN A 55 2.92 -2.54 15.26
C ASN A 55 2.36 -2.12 13.90
N ASP A 56 1.73 -0.95 13.82
CA ASP A 56 1.33 -0.36 12.54
C ASP A 56 2.53 -0.21 11.60
N PHE A 57 2.30 -0.47 10.30
CA PHE A 57 3.30 -0.31 9.25
C PHE A 57 2.86 0.83 8.33
N THR A 58 3.79 1.69 7.92
CA THR A 58 3.53 2.78 6.96
C THR A 58 4.77 3.03 6.13
N SER A 59 4.58 3.28 4.83
CA SER A 59 5.65 3.69 3.92
C SER A 59 5.08 4.64 2.87
N CYS A 60 5.96 5.33 2.12
CA CYS A 60 5.55 6.28 1.10
C CYS A 60 6.49 6.27 -0.11
N SER A 61 5.99 6.79 -1.24
CA SER A 61 6.76 6.99 -2.46
C SER A 61 6.32 8.26 -3.18
N ALA A 62 7.27 9.00 -3.73
CA ALA A 62 7.01 10.17 -4.57
C ALA A 62 6.93 9.77 -6.05
N ILE A 63 5.92 10.26 -6.76
CA ILE A 63 5.66 9.94 -8.16
C ILE A 63 5.45 11.24 -8.95
N GLY A 64 6.13 11.35 -10.10
CA GLY A 64 5.96 12.47 -11.04
C GLY A 64 6.76 13.73 -10.71
N ASP A 65 6.55 14.77 -11.52
CA ASP A 65 7.12 16.11 -11.38
C ASP A 65 6.06 17.16 -11.80
N PRO A 66 5.49 17.96 -10.87
CA PRO A 66 5.78 18.01 -9.44
C PRO A 66 5.36 16.73 -8.68
N PRO A 67 6.02 16.40 -7.56
CA PRO A 67 5.84 15.11 -6.90
C PRO A 67 4.47 14.98 -6.22
N ILE A 68 3.82 13.85 -6.46
CA ILE A 68 2.68 13.35 -5.71
C ILE A 68 3.18 12.25 -4.77
N TYR A 69 2.91 12.37 -3.48
CA TYR A 69 3.34 11.40 -2.47
C TYR A 69 2.21 10.41 -2.20
N VAL A 70 2.45 9.13 -2.51
CA VAL A 70 1.55 8.05 -2.17
C VAL A 70 2.06 7.40 -0.90
N THR A 71 1.23 7.41 0.15
CA THR A 71 1.50 6.74 1.42
C THR A 71 0.61 5.52 1.52
N TRP A 72 1.17 4.37 1.90
CA TRP A 72 0.42 3.17 2.21
C TRP A 72 0.69 2.69 3.63
N ARG A 73 -0.33 2.14 4.28
CA ARG A 73 -0.22 1.63 5.64
C ARG A 73 -1.04 0.38 5.89
N ILE A 74 -0.61 -0.39 6.88
CA ILE A 74 -1.29 -1.57 7.42
C ILE A 74 -1.44 -1.32 8.92
N GLN A 75 -2.69 -1.26 9.38
CA GLN A 75 -2.97 -1.04 10.80
C GLN A 75 -2.99 -2.39 11.52
N LYS A 76 -2.43 -2.45 12.73
CA LYS A 76 -2.48 -3.61 13.60
C LYS A 76 -3.92 -4.01 13.96
N SER A 77 -4.80 -3.01 14.10
CA SER A 77 -6.23 -3.22 14.38
C SER A 77 -7.00 -3.80 13.19
N LEU A 78 -6.47 -3.65 11.98
CA LEU A 78 -7.08 -4.11 10.74
C LEU A 78 -6.00 -4.71 9.82
N PRO A 79 -5.38 -5.84 10.22
CA PRO A 79 -4.15 -6.34 9.61
C PRO A 79 -4.37 -6.90 8.19
N ASN A 80 -5.61 -7.14 7.79
CA ASN A 80 -5.99 -7.59 6.46
C ASN A 80 -6.33 -6.44 5.51
N ALA A 81 -6.22 -5.18 5.93
CA ALA A 81 -6.49 -4.04 5.07
C ALA A 81 -5.20 -3.26 4.74
N LEU A 82 -5.03 -2.94 3.47
CA LEU A 82 -4.05 -1.98 2.98
C LEU A 82 -4.76 -0.65 2.70
N GLU A 83 -4.32 0.41 3.34
CA GLU A 83 -4.85 1.76 3.14
C GLU A 83 -3.86 2.61 2.35
N LEU A 84 -4.33 3.29 1.32
CA LEU A 84 -3.56 4.19 0.47
C LEU A 84 -4.14 5.61 0.54
N LEU A 85 -3.25 6.57 0.72
CA LEU A 85 -3.53 8.00 0.78
C LEU A 85 -2.60 8.74 -0.19
N VAL A 86 -3.13 9.74 -0.87
CA VAL A 86 -2.39 10.54 -1.84
C VAL A 86 -2.25 11.96 -1.31
N PHE A 87 -1.02 12.40 -1.14
CA PHE A 87 -0.66 13.74 -0.69
C PHE A 87 -0.05 14.52 -1.86
N CYS A 88 -0.44 15.78 -1.98
CA CYS A 88 0.16 16.70 -2.93
C CYS A 88 0.57 17.97 -2.19
N ALA A 89 1.76 18.49 -2.49
CA ALA A 89 2.35 19.59 -1.74
C ALA A 89 1.53 20.90 -1.82
N ASP A 90 0.67 21.03 -2.84
CA ASP A 90 -0.19 22.18 -3.09
C ASP A 90 -1.64 21.99 -2.58
N LYS A 91 -1.96 20.84 -1.95
CA LYS A 91 -3.31 20.53 -1.44
C LYS A 91 -3.33 20.38 0.07
N GLU A 92 -4.52 20.55 0.63
CA GLU A 92 -4.83 20.17 2.01
C GLU A 92 -4.67 18.66 2.24
N PHE A 93 -4.76 18.25 3.51
CA PHE A 93 -4.75 16.84 3.90
C PHE A 93 -5.76 16.01 3.08
N PRO A 94 -5.39 14.79 2.62
CA PRO A 94 -6.27 13.95 1.82
C PRO A 94 -7.57 13.66 2.55
N ARG A 95 -8.70 13.99 1.90
CA ARG A 95 -10.05 13.69 2.39
C ARG A 95 -10.62 12.39 1.81
N ILE A 96 -9.93 11.78 0.86
CA ILE A 96 -10.35 10.56 0.18
C ILE A 96 -9.16 9.58 0.20
N GLY A 97 -9.43 8.33 0.54
CA GLY A 97 -8.44 7.25 0.55
C GLY A 97 -8.98 5.99 -0.12
N LEU A 98 -8.08 5.07 -0.44
CA LEU A 98 -8.41 3.73 -0.93
C LEU A 98 -8.09 2.71 0.15
N ARG A 99 -9.01 1.82 0.47
CA ARG A 99 -8.79 0.70 1.37
C ARG A 99 -9.04 -0.61 0.62
N ILE A 100 -8.04 -1.46 0.59
CA ILE A 100 -8.09 -2.78 -0.04
C ILE A 100 -8.12 -3.83 1.07
N THR A 101 -9.21 -4.57 1.18
CA THR A 101 -9.39 -5.65 2.14
C THR A 101 -9.01 -6.98 1.51
N PHE A 102 -8.04 -7.64 2.10
CA PHE A 102 -7.56 -8.96 1.73
C PHE A 102 -8.29 -10.03 2.55
N PRO A 103 -8.45 -11.25 2.03
CA PRO A 103 -9.01 -12.38 2.77
C PRO A 103 -8.16 -12.72 3.99
N ASP A 104 -6.85 -12.58 3.87
CA ASP A 104 -5.86 -12.91 4.87
C ASP A 104 -5.13 -11.66 5.38
N ALA A 105 -4.53 -11.78 6.58
CA ALA A 105 -3.69 -10.73 7.13
C ALA A 105 -2.46 -10.47 6.25
N LEU A 106 -2.10 -9.19 6.12
CA LEU A 106 -0.92 -8.75 5.39
C LEU A 106 0.33 -8.81 6.29
N SER A 107 1.47 -9.10 5.66
CA SER A 107 2.78 -9.01 6.32
C SER A 107 3.27 -7.57 6.35
N ALA A 108 4.05 -7.21 7.38
CA ALA A 108 4.79 -5.95 7.44
C ALA A 108 5.80 -5.79 6.28
N SER A 109 6.14 -6.87 5.58
CA SER A 109 7.01 -6.87 4.40
C SER A 109 6.26 -6.64 3.08
N ALA A 110 4.95 -6.40 3.11
CA ALA A 110 4.20 -6.06 1.91
C ALA A 110 4.66 -4.72 1.33
N PHE A 111 4.93 -4.69 0.03
CA PHE A 111 5.39 -3.51 -0.68
C PHE A 111 4.36 -3.07 -1.72
N VAL A 112 4.25 -1.76 -1.91
CA VAL A 112 3.51 -1.16 -3.02
C VAL A 112 4.54 -0.73 -4.06
N CYS A 113 4.34 -1.12 -5.31
CA CYS A 113 5.21 -0.74 -6.41
C CYS A 113 4.43 0.02 -7.49
N LYS A 114 5.12 0.94 -8.15
CA LYS A 114 4.61 1.55 -9.37
C LYS A 114 4.72 0.53 -10.49
N ASN A 115 3.60 0.24 -11.14
CA ASN A 115 3.58 -0.60 -12.33
C ASN A 115 3.93 0.25 -13.56
N GLU A 116 5.11 0.05 -14.14
CA GLU A 116 5.52 0.68 -15.40
C GLU A 116 5.06 -0.22 -16.55
N LEU A 117 3.82 -0.06 -17.02
CA LEU A 117 3.37 -0.78 -18.20
C LEU A 117 4.09 -0.24 -19.43
N ILE A 118 5.11 -0.95 -19.90
CA ILE A 118 5.70 -0.72 -21.22
C ILE A 118 4.68 -1.26 -22.24
N LEU A 119 3.82 -0.39 -22.74
CA LEU A 119 3.03 -0.69 -23.93
C LEU A 119 4.01 -0.89 -25.08
N GLN A 120 4.32 -2.16 -25.37
CA GLN A 120 5.01 -2.54 -26.61
C GLN A 120 4.03 -2.20 -27.75
N VAL A 121 4.20 -1.02 -28.34
CA VAL A 121 3.58 -0.71 -29.62
C VAL A 121 4.28 -1.59 -30.64
N GLU A 122 3.68 -2.72 -30.95
CA GLU A 122 4.14 -3.60 -32.01
C GLU A 122 3.79 -2.91 -33.34
N GLU A 123 4.72 -2.08 -33.83
CA GLU A 123 4.66 -1.54 -35.17
C GLU A 123 4.85 -2.70 -36.15
N GLN A 124 3.75 -3.34 -36.54
CA GLN A 124 3.69 -4.31 -37.62
C GLN A 124 3.94 -3.59 -38.96
N LYS A 125 5.17 -3.13 -39.17
CA LYS A 125 5.64 -2.61 -40.46
C LYS A 125 6.68 -3.55 -41.05
N ARG A 126 6.22 -4.73 -41.47
CA ARG A 126 6.83 -5.43 -42.60
C ARG A 126 5.89 -6.50 -43.15
N ILE A 127 5.79 -6.49 -44.48
CA ILE A 127 5.30 -7.55 -45.39
C ILE A 127 3.77 -7.55 -45.67
N HIS A 128 3.31 -6.63 -46.50
CA HIS A 128 2.97 -6.90 -47.91
C HIS A 128 2.85 -5.59 -48.70
#